data_AF-A0A705R9B7-F1
#
_entry.id   AF-A0A705R9B7-F1
#
_cell.length_a   1.000
_cell.length_b   1.000
_cell.length_c   1.000
_cell.angle_alpha   90.00
_cell.angle_beta   90.00
_cell.angle_gamma   90.00
#
_symmetry.space_group_name_H-M   'P 1'
#
loop_
_entity.id
_entity.type
_entity.pdbx_description
1 polymer ?
#
loop_
_entity_poly.entity_id
_entity_poly.type
_entity_poly.pdbx_seq_one_letter_code
_entity_poly.pdbx_strand_id
1 'polypeptide(L)'
;PLAEPTTLGVATGAQLGITVTTLWAIPGALTTQFAALTGACIVGALVFGVAWGKRLSPVTLILAGLVVSLYCGAINQLLVIFHHDQLQSMFLWSTGTLTQTDWSGVQRLWPQLLGGVMLTLLLLRPMTLMGLDDGVARNLGLALSLARLAALSLAIVLSALLVNAVGIIGFIGLFAPLLAKMLGARRLLARLMLAPLIGALILWLSDQIILWLTRVWMEVSTGSVTALIGAPLLLWLLPRLKSMSAPDMNASDRVAAERRHVLAFAVAGGALLLLATWVALSFGRDAHGWTWASGTLLEELMPWRWPRILAALMAGVML
;
A
#
# COMPACT_ATOMS: atom_id res chain seq x y z
N PRO A 1 9.73 11.20 -1.11
CA PRO A 1 9.95 10.04 -0.21
C PRO A 1 8.94 9.87 0.95
N LEU A 2 8.03 10.83 1.18
CA LEU A 2 7.04 10.77 2.27
C LEU A 2 5.58 10.75 1.76
N ALA A 3 5.37 10.49 0.47
CA ALA A 3 4.02 10.46 -0.10
C ALA A 3 3.47 9.03 -0.01
N GLU A 4 2.63 8.79 1.00
CA GLU A 4 1.78 7.61 1.14
C GLU A 4 0.33 7.97 0.78
N PRO A 5 -0.48 7.05 0.23
CA PRO A 5 -1.91 7.29 -0.01
C PRO A 5 -2.69 7.83 1.19
N THR A 6 -2.33 7.43 2.42
CA THR A 6 -2.92 7.94 3.66
C THR A 6 -2.52 9.40 3.93
N THR A 7 -1.27 9.78 3.64
CA THR A 7 -0.77 11.17 3.79
C THR A 7 -1.35 12.13 2.75
N LEU A 8 -1.78 11.61 1.59
CA LEU A 8 -2.43 12.38 0.53
C LEU A 8 -3.95 12.52 0.72
N GLY A 9 -4.54 11.91 1.76
CA GLY A 9 -5.97 11.95 2.05
C GLY A 9 -6.86 11.09 1.17
N VAL A 10 -6.25 10.35 0.24
CA VAL A 10 -6.97 9.49 -0.71
C VAL A 10 -7.69 8.37 0.01
N ALA A 11 -7.03 7.74 0.99
CA ALA A 11 -7.62 6.65 1.79
C ALA A 11 -8.83 7.13 2.62
N THR A 12 -8.72 8.30 3.27
CA THR A 12 -9.82 8.90 4.03
C THR A 12 -10.96 9.36 3.12
N GLY A 13 -10.65 9.81 1.89
CA GLY A 13 -11.65 10.14 0.87
C GLY A 13 -12.41 8.92 0.38
N ALA A 14 -11.71 7.80 0.15
CA ALA A 14 -12.32 6.53 -0.20
C ALA A 14 -13.27 6.04 0.90
N GLN A 15 -12.84 6.09 2.16
CA GLN A 15 -13.67 5.76 3.31
C GLN A 15 -14.91 6.65 3.37
N LEU A 16 -14.77 7.97 3.21
CA LEU A 16 -15.91 8.88 3.23
C LEU A 16 -16.92 8.56 2.13
N GLY A 17 -16.46 8.23 0.91
CA GLY A 17 -17.32 7.79 -0.18
C GLY A 17 -18.12 6.54 0.18
N ILE A 18 -17.47 5.54 0.76
CA ILE A 18 -18.12 4.31 1.21
C ILE A 18 -19.13 4.60 2.33
N THR A 19 -18.76 5.40 3.33
CA THR A 19 -19.65 5.82 4.44
C THR A 19 -20.93 6.44 3.90
N VAL A 20 -20.81 7.39 2.96
CA VAL A 20 -21.98 8.04 2.33
C VAL A 20 -22.83 7.01 1.60
N THR A 21 -22.27 6.17 0.75
CA THR A 21 -23.11 5.17 0.03
C THR A 21 -23.78 4.15 0.94
N THR A 22 -23.17 3.86 2.09
CA THR A 22 -23.72 2.95 3.11
C THR A 22 -24.92 3.57 3.81
N LEU A 23 -24.84 4.85 4.19
CA LEU A 23 -25.95 5.59 4.81
C LEU A 23 -27.15 5.71 3.88
N TRP A 24 -26.92 5.84 2.57
CA TRP A 24 -27.97 5.92 1.56
C TRP A 24 -28.45 4.55 1.07
N ALA A 25 -27.98 3.47 1.71
CA ALA A 25 -28.37 2.08 1.45
C ALA A 25 -28.35 1.68 -0.04
N ILE A 26 -27.39 2.20 -0.82
CA ILE A 26 -27.31 1.92 -2.25
C ILE A 26 -26.79 0.50 -2.47
N PRO A 27 -27.61 -0.45 -2.97
CA PRO A 27 -27.20 -1.85 -3.04
C PRO A 27 -26.18 -2.08 -4.17
N GLY A 28 -25.16 -2.91 -3.90
CA GLY A 28 -24.25 -3.45 -4.91
C GLY A 28 -22.77 -3.52 -4.50
N ALA A 29 -22.09 -4.62 -4.79
CA ALA A 29 -20.64 -4.71 -4.56
C ALA A 29 -19.81 -3.78 -5.46
N LEU A 30 -20.37 -3.39 -6.61
CA LEU A 30 -19.76 -2.40 -7.51
C LEU A 30 -20.00 -0.97 -7.02
N THR A 31 -21.11 -0.71 -6.33
CA THR A 31 -21.46 0.66 -5.87
C THR A 31 -20.48 1.12 -4.80
N THR A 32 -20.09 0.24 -3.87
CA THR A 32 -19.06 0.53 -2.87
C THR A 32 -17.69 0.82 -3.51
N GLN A 33 -17.32 0.07 -4.55
CA GLN A 33 -16.06 0.29 -5.28
C GLN A 33 -16.06 1.63 -6.02
N PHE A 34 -17.16 1.96 -6.72
CA PHE A 34 -17.30 3.26 -7.37
C PHE A 34 -17.37 4.40 -6.36
N ALA A 35 -17.98 4.18 -5.19
CA ALA A 35 -18.02 5.15 -4.11
C ALA A 35 -16.62 5.45 -3.55
N ALA A 36 -15.84 4.40 -3.28
CA ALA A 36 -14.47 4.49 -2.83
C ALA A 36 -13.61 5.25 -3.84
N LEU A 37 -13.72 4.88 -5.13
CA LEU A 37 -12.99 5.54 -6.21
C LEU A 37 -13.42 7.00 -6.37
N THR A 38 -14.71 7.29 -6.33
CA THR A 38 -15.23 8.66 -6.49
C THR A 38 -14.81 9.53 -5.31
N GLY A 39 -14.92 9.05 -4.08
CA GLY A 39 -14.46 9.76 -2.88
C GLY A 39 -12.95 10.02 -2.90
N ALA A 40 -12.16 9.02 -3.27
CA ALA A 40 -10.72 9.14 -3.47
C ALA A 40 -10.35 10.17 -4.56
N CYS A 41 -11.04 10.14 -5.70
CA CYS A 41 -10.85 11.07 -6.81
C CYS A 41 -11.25 12.50 -6.44
N ILE A 42 -12.35 12.70 -5.70
CA ILE A 42 -12.77 14.02 -5.23
C ILE A 42 -11.72 14.61 -4.30
N VAL A 43 -11.27 13.85 -3.30
CA VAL A 43 -10.21 14.31 -2.39
C VAL A 43 -8.90 14.56 -3.13
N GLY A 44 -8.52 13.65 -4.03
CA GLY A 44 -7.36 13.84 -4.89
C GLY A 44 -7.45 15.14 -5.69
N ALA A 45 -8.56 15.37 -6.38
CA ALA A 45 -8.81 16.57 -7.17
C ALA A 45 -8.77 17.85 -6.31
N LEU A 46 -9.29 17.81 -5.07
CA LEU A 46 -9.22 18.92 -4.13
C LEU A 46 -7.77 19.24 -3.75
N VAL A 47 -6.99 18.22 -3.37
CA VAL A 47 -5.56 18.36 -3.03
C VAL A 47 -4.77 18.90 -4.22
N PHE A 48 -5.07 18.41 -5.42
CA PHE A 48 -4.49 18.90 -6.66
C PHE A 48 -4.85 20.35 -6.96
N GLY A 49 -6.11 20.73 -6.82
CA GLY A 49 -6.59 22.08 -7.05
C GLY A 49 -5.86 23.08 -6.16
N VAL A 50 -5.70 22.74 -4.88
CA VAL A 50 -4.95 23.54 -3.90
C VAL A 50 -3.47 23.65 -4.28
N ALA A 51 -2.86 22.56 -4.75
CA ALA A 51 -1.44 22.53 -5.11
C ALA A 51 -1.12 23.08 -6.51
N TRP A 52 -2.14 23.27 -7.37
CA TRP A 52 -1.96 23.65 -8.78
C TRP A 52 -1.26 25.00 -8.92
N GLY A 53 -1.71 26.00 -8.16
CA GLY A 53 -1.10 27.35 -8.15
C GLY A 53 0.33 27.40 -7.60
N LYS A 54 0.79 26.32 -6.94
CA LYS A 54 2.16 26.19 -6.40
C LYS A 54 3.02 25.22 -7.20
N ARG A 55 2.71 25.02 -8.50
CA ARG A 55 3.43 24.12 -9.42
C ARG A 55 3.50 22.68 -8.89
N LEU A 56 2.48 22.24 -8.16
CA LEU A 56 2.42 20.92 -7.53
C LEU A 56 3.65 20.64 -6.65
N SER A 57 4.07 21.63 -5.85
CA SER A 57 5.20 21.46 -4.94
C SER A 57 4.94 20.26 -4.00
N PRO A 58 5.92 19.37 -3.77
CA PRO A 58 5.73 18.20 -2.92
C PRO A 58 5.29 18.55 -1.50
N VAL A 59 5.81 19.65 -0.94
CA VAL A 59 5.46 20.12 0.40
C VAL A 59 4.01 20.58 0.45
N THR A 60 3.55 21.35 -0.54
CA THR A 60 2.15 21.80 -0.62
C THR A 60 1.19 20.63 -0.77
N LEU A 61 1.55 19.62 -1.58
CA LEU A 61 0.74 18.41 -1.75
C LEU A 61 0.59 17.63 -0.45
N ILE A 62 1.68 17.45 0.31
CA ILE A 62 1.65 16.75 1.60
C ILE A 62 0.81 17.52 2.62
N LEU A 63 1.00 18.84 2.74
CA LEU A 63 0.25 19.65 3.69
C LEU A 63 -1.25 19.71 3.34
N ALA A 64 -1.58 19.91 2.06
CA ALA A 64 -2.96 19.91 1.60
C ALA A 64 -3.62 18.53 1.81
N GLY A 65 -2.91 17.45 1.46
CA GLY A 65 -3.36 16.08 1.71
C GLY A 65 -3.65 15.83 3.18
N LEU A 66 -2.74 16.21 4.07
CA LEU A 66 -2.90 16.05 5.52
C LEU A 66 -4.11 16.81 6.06
N VAL A 67 -4.28 18.08 5.67
CA VAL A 67 -5.44 18.89 6.10
C VAL A 67 -6.75 18.29 5.61
N VAL A 68 -6.83 17.89 4.35
CA VAL A 68 -8.03 17.25 3.79
C VAL A 68 -8.30 15.90 4.45
N SER A 69 -7.27 15.13 4.77
CA SER A 69 -7.39 13.85 5.50
C SER A 69 -8.04 14.05 6.86
N LEU A 70 -7.55 15.03 7.62
CA LEU A 70 -8.09 15.37 8.94
C LEU A 70 -9.55 15.84 8.84
N TYR A 71 -9.87 16.64 7.82
CA TYR A 71 -11.22 17.11 7.58
C TYR A 71 -12.18 15.98 7.22
N CYS A 72 -11.82 15.11 6.27
CA CYS A 72 -12.61 13.93 5.92
C CYS A 72 -12.76 12.96 7.10
N GLY A 73 -11.70 12.79 7.90
CA GLY A 73 -11.72 12.00 9.13
C GLY A 73 -12.70 12.53 10.17
N ALA A 74 -12.72 13.85 10.38
CA ALA A 74 -13.67 14.50 11.28
C ALA A 74 -15.12 14.35 10.81
N ILE A 75 -15.38 14.47 9.50
CA ILE A 75 -16.71 14.21 8.92
C ILE A 75 -17.13 12.76 9.14
N ASN A 76 -16.24 11.79 8.87
CA ASN A 76 -16.53 10.38 9.10
C ASN A 76 -16.87 10.11 10.58
N GLN A 77 -16.11 10.66 11.52
CA GLN A 77 -16.38 10.51 12.95
C GLN A 77 -17.74 11.11 13.35
N LEU A 78 -18.06 12.30 12.82
CA LEU A 78 -19.36 12.93 13.05
C LEU A 78 -20.50 12.05 12.52
N LEU A 79 -20.39 11.52 11.30
CA LEU A 79 -21.39 10.61 10.72
C LEU A 79 -21.58 9.34 11.55
N VAL A 80 -20.48 8.74 12.04
CA VAL A 80 -20.50 7.56 12.91
C VAL A 80 -21.22 7.84 14.22
N ILE A 81 -21.04 9.02 14.81
CA ILE A 81 -21.74 9.42 16.05
C ILE A 81 -23.25 9.53 15.81
N PHE A 82 -23.68 10.11 14.68
CA PHE A 82 -25.10 10.25 14.37
C PHE A 82 -25.78 8.93 13.93
N HIS A 83 -25.03 7.99 13.35
CA HIS A 83 -25.56 6.75 12.76
C HIS A 83 -24.81 5.51 13.27
N HIS A 84 -24.68 5.40 14.59
CA HIS A 84 -23.85 4.39 15.25
C HIS A 84 -24.17 2.95 14.79
N ASP A 85 -25.43 2.56 14.78
CA ASP A 85 -25.85 1.19 14.47
C ASP A 85 -25.53 0.76 13.03
N GLN A 86 -25.56 1.69 12.08
CA GLN A 86 -25.30 1.42 10.66
C GLN A 86 -23.80 1.47 10.32
N LEU A 87 -23.03 2.25 11.06
CA LEU A 87 -21.62 2.53 10.76
C LEU A 87 -20.63 1.84 11.71
N GLN A 88 -21.10 1.07 12.69
CA GLN A 88 -20.22 0.26 13.56
C GLN A 88 -19.37 -0.73 12.75
N SER A 89 -19.96 -1.37 11.74
CA SER A 89 -19.23 -2.26 10.81
C SER A 89 -18.19 -1.50 9.98
N MET A 90 -18.47 -0.24 9.64
CA MET A 90 -17.52 0.64 8.93
C MET A 90 -16.34 1.07 9.79
N PHE A 91 -16.55 1.22 11.10
CA PHE A 91 -15.44 1.45 12.03
C PHE A 91 -14.47 0.27 12.01
N LEU A 92 -14.97 -0.96 12.13
CA LEU A 92 -14.14 -2.16 12.05
C LEU A 92 -13.47 -2.29 10.67
N TRP A 93 -14.19 -2.05 9.57
CA TRP A 93 -13.61 -2.07 8.22
C TRP A 93 -12.48 -1.04 8.04
N SER A 94 -12.62 0.15 8.62
CA SER A 94 -11.63 1.24 8.50
C SER A 94 -10.28 0.92 9.14
N THR A 95 -10.25 -0.05 10.05
CA THR A 95 -9.00 -0.50 10.69
C THR A 95 -8.15 -1.42 9.79
N GLY A 96 -8.68 -1.85 8.63
CA GLY A 96 -7.95 -2.65 7.63
C GLY A 96 -7.84 -4.13 8.00
N THR A 97 -8.73 -4.97 7.45
CA THR A 97 -8.79 -6.41 7.75
C THR A 97 -8.60 -7.26 6.49
N LEU A 98 -7.78 -8.32 6.61
CA LEU A 98 -7.53 -9.32 5.55
C LEU A 98 -8.36 -10.58 5.73
N THR A 99 -9.52 -10.47 6.38
CA THR A 99 -10.42 -11.59 6.62
C THR A 99 -11.07 -12.00 5.30
N GLN A 100 -10.46 -12.99 4.64
CA GLN A 100 -10.96 -13.50 3.38
C GLN A 100 -11.42 -14.95 3.51
N THR A 101 -12.71 -15.16 3.26
CA THR A 101 -13.40 -16.46 3.30
C THR A 101 -13.48 -17.13 1.93
N ASP A 102 -13.40 -16.37 0.82
CA ASP A 102 -13.59 -16.87 -0.54
C ASP A 102 -12.56 -16.34 -1.56
N TRP A 103 -12.50 -16.97 -2.74
CA TRP A 103 -11.64 -16.59 -3.87
C TRP A 103 -12.03 -15.27 -4.55
N SER A 104 -13.22 -14.74 -4.26
CA SER A 104 -13.78 -13.55 -4.93
C SER A 104 -12.92 -12.30 -4.75
N GLY A 105 -12.18 -12.17 -3.64
CA GLY A 105 -11.25 -11.07 -3.41
C GLY A 105 -10.03 -11.15 -4.33
N VAL A 106 -9.45 -12.35 -4.47
CA VAL A 106 -8.30 -12.59 -5.36
C VAL A 106 -8.69 -12.35 -6.81
N GLN A 107 -9.84 -12.89 -7.24
CA GLN A 107 -10.33 -12.72 -8.62
C GLN A 107 -10.59 -11.25 -8.97
N ARG A 108 -10.96 -10.41 -7.98
CA ARG A 108 -11.12 -8.97 -8.15
C ARG A 108 -9.80 -8.21 -8.14
N LEU A 109 -8.84 -8.60 -7.31
CA LEU A 109 -7.56 -7.92 -7.16
C LEU A 109 -6.57 -8.23 -8.29
N TRP A 110 -6.54 -9.46 -8.81
CA TRP A 110 -5.55 -9.87 -9.82
C TRP A 110 -5.54 -9.01 -11.09
N PRO A 111 -6.68 -8.68 -11.74
CA PRO A 111 -6.68 -7.93 -12.99
C PRO A 111 -6.39 -6.45 -12.72
N GLN A 112 -6.79 -5.94 -11.55
CA GLN A 112 -6.50 -4.58 -11.10
C GLN A 112 -5.00 -4.39 -10.84
N LEU A 113 -4.38 -5.36 -10.18
CA LEU A 113 -2.94 -5.40 -9.95
C LEU A 113 -2.19 -5.44 -11.29
N LEU A 114 -2.59 -6.31 -12.22
CA LEU A 114 -1.95 -6.42 -13.53
C LEU A 114 -2.03 -5.10 -14.31
N GLY A 115 -3.20 -4.47 -14.36
CA GLY A 115 -3.39 -3.15 -14.96
C GLY A 115 -2.53 -2.08 -14.31
N GLY A 116 -2.45 -2.09 -12.97
CA GLY A 116 -1.61 -1.19 -12.19
C GLY A 116 -0.12 -1.31 -12.50
N VAL A 117 0.38 -2.54 -12.56
CA VAL A 117 1.78 -2.84 -12.92
C VAL A 117 2.07 -2.37 -14.34
N MET A 118 1.19 -2.69 -15.30
CA MET A 118 1.37 -2.29 -16.69
C MET A 118 1.43 -0.76 -16.85
N LEU A 119 0.49 -0.03 -16.24
CA LEU A 119 0.47 1.44 -16.24
C LEU A 119 1.71 2.03 -15.55
N THR A 120 2.16 1.43 -14.44
CA THR A 120 3.38 1.87 -13.75
C THR A 120 4.62 1.71 -14.63
N LEU A 121 4.72 0.59 -15.38
CA LEU A 121 5.81 0.37 -16.32
C LEU A 121 5.78 1.34 -17.51
N LEU A 122 4.60 1.72 -17.98
CA LEU A 122 4.42 2.76 -19.00
C LEU A 122 4.91 4.14 -18.51
N LEU A 123 4.67 4.46 -17.23
CA LEU A 123 5.10 5.71 -16.59
C LEU A 123 6.56 5.68 -16.10
N LEU A 124 7.28 4.57 -16.28
CA LEU A 124 8.65 4.41 -15.77
C LEU A 124 9.59 5.52 -16.23
N ARG A 125 9.57 5.87 -17.53
CA ARG A 125 10.43 6.91 -18.10
C ARG A 125 10.13 8.30 -17.52
N PRO A 126 8.87 8.80 -17.55
CA PRO A 126 8.51 10.04 -16.85
C PRO A 126 8.92 10.06 -15.38
N MET A 127 8.68 8.96 -14.65
CA MET A 127 9.03 8.87 -13.23
C MET A 127 10.54 8.88 -12.97
N THR A 128 11.35 8.29 -13.85
CA THR A 128 12.82 8.42 -13.76
C THR A 128 13.28 9.84 -13.96
N LEU A 129 12.68 10.57 -14.90
CA LEU A 129 13.03 11.96 -15.20
C LEU A 129 12.59 12.92 -14.09
N MET A 130 11.48 12.64 -13.40
CA MET A 130 11.06 13.39 -12.20
C MET A 130 12.02 13.22 -11.01
N GLY A 131 12.94 12.26 -11.05
CA GLY A 131 13.99 12.10 -10.05
C GLY A 131 15.17 13.06 -10.22
N LEU A 132 15.24 13.76 -11.36
CA LEU A 132 16.19 14.84 -11.63
C LEU A 132 15.63 16.17 -11.10
N ASP A 133 16.48 17.18 -10.98
CA ASP A 133 16.03 18.53 -10.65
C ASP A 133 15.00 19.04 -11.67
N ASP A 134 13.98 19.75 -11.19
CA ASP A 134 12.87 20.25 -12.00
C ASP A 134 13.34 21.06 -13.23
N GLY A 135 14.46 21.77 -13.12
CA GLY A 135 15.09 22.48 -14.24
C GLY A 135 15.63 21.53 -15.32
N VAL A 136 16.35 20.49 -14.92
CA VAL A 136 16.94 19.49 -15.81
C VAL A 136 15.84 18.67 -16.50
N ALA A 137 14.85 18.20 -15.75
CA ALA A 137 13.74 17.44 -16.29
C ALA A 137 12.94 18.23 -17.33
N ARG A 138 12.72 19.53 -17.09
CA ARG A 138 12.01 20.40 -18.04
C ARG A 138 12.81 20.66 -19.31
N ASN A 139 14.13 20.81 -19.20
CA ASN A 139 15.01 20.96 -20.36
C ASN A 139 15.07 19.70 -21.24
N LEU A 140 14.81 18.53 -20.67
CA LEU A 140 14.67 17.27 -21.39
C LEU A 140 13.29 17.10 -22.07
N GLY A 141 12.44 18.14 -22.07
CA GLY A 141 11.13 18.14 -22.70
C GLY A 141 10.01 17.51 -21.87
N LEU A 142 10.27 17.18 -20.59
CA LEU A 142 9.24 16.60 -19.72
C LEU A 142 8.25 17.69 -19.27
N ALA A 143 6.97 17.47 -19.58
CA ALA A 143 5.88 18.22 -18.96
C ALA A 143 5.69 17.78 -17.49
N LEU A 144 6.47 18.35 -16.58
CA LEU A 144 6.51 17.98 -15.15
C LEU A 144 5.13 17.93 -14.49
N SER A 145 4.27 18.91 -14.78
CA SER A 145 2.91 18.95 -14.22
C SER A 145 2.06 17.78 -14.70
N LEU A 146 2.13 17.43 -15.98
CA LEU A 146 1.39 16.32 -16.56
C LEU A 146 1.93 14.97 -16.08
N ALA A 147 3.25 14.84 -15.95
CA ALA A 147 3.89 13.64 -15.40
C ALA A 147 3.51 13.43 -13.92
N ARG A 148 3.51 14.50 -13.11
CA ARG A 148 3.04 14.44 -11.72
C ARG A 148 1.56 14.10 -11.64
N LEU A 149 0.72 14.72 -12.48
CA LEU A 149 -0.71 14.43 -12.55
C LEU A 149 -0.94 12.95 -12.86
N ALA A 150 -0.32 12.42 -13.93
CA ALA A 150 -0.49 11.03 -14.33
C ALA A 150 -0.03 10.03 -13.24
N ALA A 151 1.12 10.28 -12.61
CA ALA A 151 1.65 9.42 -11.56
C ALA A 151 0.77 9.43 -10.30
N LEU A 152 0.29 10.60 -9.89
CA LEU A 152 -0.59 10.75 -8.73
C LEU A 152 -2.00 10.22 -9.01
N SER A 153 -2.55 10.42 -10.22
CA SER A 153 -3.82 9.80 -10.62
C SER A 153 -3.74 8.28 -10.59
N LEU A 154 -2.64 7.70 -11.08
CA LEU A 154 -2.39 6.27 -10.97
C LEU A 154 -2.33 5.82 -9.50
N ALA A 155 -1.61 6.54 -8.65
CA ALA A 155 -1.53 6.25 -7.22
C ALA A 155 -2.90 6.34 -6.53
N ILE A 156 -3.73 7.32 -6.89
CA ILE A 156 -5.10 7.48 -6.39
C ILE A 156 -5.96 6.28 -6.75
N VAL A 157 -5.95 5.88 -8.03
CA VAL A 157 -6.73 4.74 -8.51
C VAL A 157 -6.29 3.45 -7.82
N LEU A 158 -4.99 3.17 -7.76
CA LEU A 158 -4.48 1.97 -7.08
C LEU A 158 -4.83 1.97 -5.60
N SER A 159 -4.69 3.10 -4.92
CA SER A 159 -5.07 3.24 -3.53
C SER A 159 -6.56 3.02 -3.30
N ALA A 160 -7.43 3.57 -4.15
CA ALA A 160 -8.87 3.41 -4.01
C ALA A 160 -9.31 1.96 -4.21
N LEU A 161 -8.74 1.29 -5.22
CA LEU A 161 -8.99 -0.13 -5.49
C LEU A 161 -8.55 -1.01 -4.33
N LEU A 162 -7.36 -0.76 -3.78
CA LEU A 162 -6.84 -1.46 -2.63
C LEU A 162 -7.69 -1.22 -1.38
N VAL A 163 -7.96 0.05 -1.06
CA VAL A 163 -8.73 0.42 0.14
C VAL A 163 -10.12 -0.20 0.10
N ASN A 164 -10.78 -0.22 -1.06
CA ASN A 164 -12.06 -0.90 -1.22
C ASN A 164 -11.99 -2.41 -0.93
N ALA A 165 -10.90 -3.08 -1.29
CA ALA A 165 -10.76 -4.53 -1.12
C ALA A 165 -10.36 -4.95 0.30
N VAL A 166 -9.49 -4.18 0.97
CA VAL A 166 -8.81 -4.62 2.21
C VAL A 166 -8.96 -3.61 3.36
N GLY A 167 -9.60 -2.47 3.10
CA GLY A 167 -9.67 -1.35 4.05
C GLY A 167 -8.39 -0.53 4.08
N ILE A 168 -8.27 0.33 5.10
CA ILE A 168 -7.13 1.25 5.21
C ILE A 168 -5.97 0.53 5.92
N ILE A 169 -4.91 0.24 5.16
CA ILE A 169 -3.64 -0.27 5.70
C ILE A 169 -2.57 0.80 5.45
N GLY A 170 -2.06 1.37 6.54
CA GLY A 170 -1.05 2.43 6.48
C GLY A 170 0.39 1.93 6.63
N PHE A 171 1.35 2.84 6.43
CA PHE A 171 2.79 2.73 6.65
C PHE A 171 3.57 1.79 5.71
N ILE A 172 2.95 0.76 5.14
CA ILE A 172 3.63 -0.21 4.27
C ILE A 172 4.23 0.49 3.04
N GLY A 173 3.48 1.41 2.41
CA GLY A 173 3.95 2.19 1.26
C GLY A 173 5.10 3.15 1.57
N LEU A 174 5.38 3.45 2.84
CA LEU A 174 6.58 4.20 3.26
C LEU A 174 7.76 3.28 3.59
N PHE A 175 7.50 2.16 4.26
CA PHE A 175 8.54 1.22 4.69
C PHE A 175 9.12 0.39 3.55
N ALA A 176 8.26 -0.15 2.69
CA ALA A 176 8.66 -1.02 1.59
C ALA A 176 9.71 -0.39 0.66
N PRO A 177 9.53 0.84 0.12
CA PRO A 177 10.54 1.47 -0.73
C PRO A 177 11.81 1.88 0.02
N LEU A 178 11.71 2.14 1.33
CA LEU A 178 12.85 2.46 2.17
C LEU A 178 13.73 1.24 2.43
N LEU A 179 13.12 0.11 2.78
CA LEU A 179 13.82 -1.18 2.92
C LEU A 179 14.41 -1.61 1.59
N ALA A 180 13.70 -1.45 0.47
CA ALA A 180 14.26 -1.70 -0.86
C ALA A 180 15.54 -0.87 -1.10
N LYS A 181 15.53 0.40 -0.70
CA LYS A 181 16.72 1.27 -0.81
C LYS A 181 17.87 0.80 0.09
N MET A 182 17.57 0.39 1.33
CA MET A 182 18.57 -0.14 2.27
C MET A 182 19.20 -1.45 1.78
N LEU A 183 18.43 -2.28 1.07
CA LEU A 183 18.90 -3.51 0.40
C LEU A 183 19.70 -3.24 -0.89
N GLY A 184 19.97 -1.98 -1.23
CA GLY A 184 20.82 -1.61 -2.36
C GLY A 184 20.07 -1.25 -3.65
N ALA A 185 18.73 -1.14 -3.64
CA ALA A 185 17.98 -0.68 -4.81
C ALA A 185 18.18 0.82 -5.04
N ARG A 186 19.18 1.20 -5.84
CA ARG A 186 19.47 2.62 -6.14
C ARG A 186 18.63 3.15 -7.30
N ARG A 187 18.42 2.36 -8.35
CA ARG A 187 17.65 2.71 -9.56
C ARG A 187 16.14 2.60 -9.33
N LEU A 188 15.35 3.45 -10.02
CA LEU A 188 13.89 3.44 -9.91
C LEU A 188 13.29 2.07 -10.28
N LEU A 189 13.74 1.46 -11.40
CA LEU A 189 13.24 0.16 -11.82
C LEU A 189 13.48 -0.92 -10.75
N ALA A 190 14.68 -0.95 -10.15
CA ALA A 190 14.99 -1.90 -9.08
C ALA A 190 14.08 -1.69 -7.85
N ARG A 191 13.76 -0.43 -7.52
CA ARG A 191 12.82 -0.11 -6.44
C ARG A 191 11.39 -0.49 -6.77
N LEU A 192 10.94 -0.27 -8.00
CA LEU A 192 9.59 -0.67 -8.45
C LEU A 192 9.42 -2.19 -8.49
N MET A 193 10.50 -2.97 -8.53
CA MET A 193 10.43 -4.43 -8.40
C MET A 193 10.56 -4.90 -6.95
N LEU A 194 11.48 -4.33 -6.18
CA LEU A 194 11.75 -4.78 -4.80
C LEU A 194 10.75 -4.24 -3.78
N ALA A 195 10.29 -3.00 -3.92
CA ALA A 195 9.35 -2.41 -2.96
C ALA A 195 8.03 -3.21 -2.90
N PRO A 196 7.38 -3.55 -4.02
CA PRO A 196 6.13 -4.32 -3.95
C PRO A 196 6.33 -5.72 -3.33
N LEU A 197 7.47 -6.38 -3.58
CA LEU A 197 7.79 -7.67 -2.97
C LEU A 197 7.97 -7.55 -1.45
N ILE A 198 8.64 -6.49 -0.99
CA ILE A 198 8.81 -6.21 0.44
C ILE A 198 7.47 -5.85 1.08
N GLY A 199 6.64 -5.04 0.40
CA GLY A 199 5.29 -4.71 0.87
C GLY A 199 4.41 -5.95 1.02
N ALA A 200 4.43 -6.84 0.02
CA ALA A 200 3.78 -8.15 0.06
C ALA A 200 4.25 -8.99 1.25
N LEU A 201 5.57 -9.06 1.46
CA LEU A 201 6.16 -9.82 2.56
C LEU A 201 5.76 -9.26 3.93
N ILE A 202 5.84 -7.93 4.11
CA ILE A 202 5.48 -7.26 5.36
C ILE A 202 4.01 -7.46 5.68
N LEU A 203 3.12 -7.24 4.70
CA LEU A 203 1.69 -7.36 4.92
C LEU A 203 1.30 -8.79 5.25
N TRP A 204 1.84 -9.75 4.50
CA TRP A 204 1.62 -11.16 4.76
C TRP A 204 2.13 -11.57 6.16
N LEU A 205 3.35 -11.18 6.52
CA LEU A 205 3.93 -11.53 7.83
C LEU A 205 3.10 -10.91 8.97
N SER A 206 2.61 -9.69 8.77
CA SER A 206 1.71 -9.02 9.71
C SER A 206 0.39 -9.76 9.86
N ASP A 207 -0.23 -10.19 8.75
CA ASP A 207 -1.47 -10.99 8.79
C ASP A 207 -1.28 -12.32 9.53
N GLN A 208 -0.16 -13.01 9.32
CA GLN A 208 0.15 -14.27 10.01
C GLN A 208 0.37 -14.08 11.52
N ILE A 209 1.11 -13.04 11.91
CA ILE A 209 1.32 -12.70 13.33
C ILE A 209 -0.02 -12.40 14.02
N ILE A 210 -0.94 -11.77 13.31
CA ILE A 210 -2.24 -11.39 13.87
C ILE A 210 -3.17 -12.58 13.95
N LEU A 211 -3.22 -13.44 12.94
CA LEU A 211 -3.90 -14.73 13.05
C LEU A 211 -3.44 -15.54 14.27
N TRP A 212 -2.15 -15.50 14.57
CA TRP A 212 -1.60 -16.10 15.78
C TRP A 212 -2.08 -15.39 17.05
N LEU A 213 -2.05 -14.06 17.07
CA LEU A 213 -2.42 -13.25 18.23
C LEU A 213 -3.92 -13.26 18.54
N THR A 214 -4.79 -13.22 17.52
CA THR A 214 -6.26 -13.27 17.63
C THR A 214 -6.78 -14.59 18.19
N ARG A 215 -5.96 -15.66 18.18
CA ARG A 215 -6.31 -16.91 18.88
C ARG A 215 -6.04 -16.87 20.38
N VAL A 216 -5.31 -15.86 20.86
CA VAL A 216 -4.94 -15.66 22.29
C VAL A 216 -5.60 -14.40 22.88
N TRP A 217 -5.82 -13.38 22.05
CA TRP A 217 -6.42 -12.09 22.38
C TRP A 217 -7.66 -11.82 21.51
N MET A 218 -8.46 -10.81 21.86
CA MET A 218 -9.63 -10.35 21.06
C MET A 218 -9.27 -10.11 19.58
N GLU A 219 -10.27 -10.08 18.69
CA GLU A 219 -10.10 -9.78 17.26
C GLU A 219 -9.44 -8.39 17.06
N VAL A 220 -8.14 -8.41 16.74
CA VAL A 220 -7.36 -7.20 16.40
C VAL A 220 -7.20 -7.12 14.89
N SER A 221 -7.33 -5.90 14.35
CA SER A 221 -7.23 -5.63 12.93
C SER A 221 -5.78 -5.49 12.44
N THR A 222 -5.52 -5.93 11.20
CA THR A 222 -4.18 -5.95 10.61
C THR A 222 -3.60 -4.56 10.44
N GLY A 223 -4.40 -3.60 9.97
CA GLY A 223 -3.95 -2.22 9.80
C GLY A 223 -3.61 -1.51 11.12
N SER A 224 -4.28 -1.85 12.22
CA SER A 224 -3.97 -1.27 13.54
C SER A 224 -2.60 -1.70 14.06
N VAL A 225 -2.25 -2.98 13.92
CA VAL A 225 -0.95 -3.50 14.37
C VAL A 225 0.18 -2.97 13.49
N THR A 226 0.00 -2.95 12.17
CA THR A 226 1.01 -2.39 11.26
C THR A 226 1.24 -0.91 11.52
N ALA A 227 0.20 -0.14 11.85
CA ALA A 227 0.33 1.26 12.24
C ALA A 227 1.04 1.43 13.59
N LEU A 228 0.71 0.60 14.59
CA LEU A 228 1.31 0.66 15.93
C LEU A 228 2.82 0.35 15.89
N ILE A 229 3.25 -0.58 15.05
CA ILE A 229 4.67 -0.92 14.87
C ILE A 229 5.35 0.07 13.90
N GLY A 230 4.65 0.44 12.83
CA GLY A 230 5.17 1.29 11.77
C GLY A 230 5.44 2.73 12.22
N ALA A 231 4.54 3.35 12.99
CA ALA A 231 4.70 4.75 13.39
C ALA A 231 5.96 5.00 14.25
N PRO A 232 6.25 4.23 15.33
CA PRO A 232 7.48 4.39 16.11
C PRO A 232 8.74 4.10 15.30
N LEU A 233 8.70 3.07 14.46
CA LEU A 233 9.84 2.69 13.62
C LEU A 233 10.20 3.80 12.63
N LEU A 234 9.20 4.49 12.07
CA LEU A 234 9.41 5.59 11.12
C LEU A 234 9.99 6.81 11.84
N LEU A 235 9.47 7.13 13.03
CA LEU A 235 10.01 8.19 13.88
C LEU A 235 11.47 7.95 14.26
N TRP A 236 11.83 6.70 14.53
CA TRP A 236 13.22 6.31 14.81
C TRP A 236 14.14 6.38 13.58
N LEU A 237 13.61 6.10 12.40
CA LEU A 237 14.38 6.07 11.15
C LEU A 237 14.52 7.46 10.50
N LEU A 238 13.59 8.39 10.78
CA LEU A 238 13.58 9.78 10.29
C LEU A 238 14.92 10.52 10.49
N PRO A 239 15.56 10.50 11.68
CA PRO A 239 16.87 11.11 11.88
C PRO A 239 17.97 10.52 10.99
N ARG A 240 17.88 9.22 10.67
CA ARG A 240 18.88 8.49 9.86
C ARG A 240 18.71 8.74 8.36
N LEU A 241 17.54 9.22 7.94
CA LEU A 241 17.27 9.61 6.54
C LEU A 241 17.91 10.95 6.16
N LYS A 242 18.31 11.77 7.15
CA LYS A 242 18.87 13.11 6.95
C LYS A 242 20.30 13.13 6.39
N SER A 243 20.97 11.98 6.22
CA SER A 243 22.32 11.93 5.61
C SER A 243 22.32 11.76 4.08
N MET A 244 21.20 12.03 3.40
CA MET A 244 21.17 12.07 1.93
C MET A 244 21.68 13.43 1.41
N SER A 245 22.98 13.67 1.59
CA SER A 245 23.68 14.65 0.76
C SER A 245 23.63 14.18 -0.70
N ALA A 246 23.61 15.14 -1.63
CA ALA A 246 23.68 14.90 -3.06
C ALA A 246 24.81 13.89 -3.39
N PRO A 247 24.65 13.02 -4.39
CA PRO A 247 25.72 12.10 -4.78
C PRO A 247 26.97 12.93 -5.09
N ASP A 248 28.11 12.60 -4.46
CA ASP A 248 29.38 13.23 -4.80
C ASP A 248 29.65 13.03 -6.28
N MET A 249 29.71 14.14 -7.03
CA MET A 249 29.98 14.16 -8.47
C MET A 249 31.40 13.67 -8.80
N ASN A 250 32.23 13.48 -7.76
CA ASN A 250 33.61 12.97 -7.83
C ASN A 250 33.74 11.48 -7.48
N ALA A 251 32.63 10.74 -7.33
CA ALA A 251 32.71 9.30 -7.13
C ALA A 251 33.25 8.63 -8.40
N SER A 252 34.53 8.26 -8.36
CA SER A 252 35.23 7.52 -9.42
C SER A 252 34.36 6.40 -9.98
N ASP A 253 34.41 6.25 -11.30
CA ASP A 253 33.64 5.37 -12.17
C ASP A 253 33.79 3.86 -11.85
N ARG A 254 33.39 3.44 -10.65
CA ARG A 254 33.20 2.03 -10.29
C ARG A 254 31.72 1.71 -10.45
N VAL A 255 31.28 1.54 -11.70
CA VAL A 255 29.98 0.94 -12.06
C VAL A 255 29.99 -0.59 -11.78
N ALA A 256 30.66 -1.00 -10.70
CA ALA A 256 30.93 -2.40 -10.40
C ALA A 256 29.66 -3.11 -9.88
N ALA A 257 29.20 -4.09 -10.64
CA ALA A 257 28.34 -5.22 -10.20
C ALA A 257 26.93 -4.92 -9.66
N GLU A 258 26.33 -3.76 -9.97
CA GLU A 258 24.98 -3.41 -9.47
C GLU A 258 23.86 -4.31 -10.07
N ARG A 259 23.94 -4.68 -11.37
CA ARG A 259 22.94 -5.53 -12.03
C ARG A 259 22.83 -6.94 -11.43
N ARG A 260 23.95 -7.51 -10.97
CA ARG A 260 24.02 -8.89 -10.45
C ARG A 260 23.46 -8.99 -9.04
N HIS A 261 23.70 -7.97 -8.20
CA HIS A 261 23.15 -7.91 -6.86
C HIS A 261 21.65 -7.64 -6.85
N VAL A 262 21.12 -6.80 -7.76
CA VAL A 262 19.67 -6.55 -7.84
C VAL A 262 18.90 -7.82 -8.21
N LEU A 263 19.37 -8.57 -9.21
CA LEU A 263 18.78 -9.87 -9.57
C LEU A 263 18.91 -10.86 -8.41
N ALA A 264 20.06 -10.91 -7.74
CA ALA A 264 20.25 -11.76 -6.57
C ALA A 264 19.32 -11.38 -5.38
N PHE A 265 19.11 -10.08 -5.11
CA PHE A 265 18.19 -9.62 -4.06
C PHE A 265 16.73 -9.81 -4.45
N ALA A 266 16.37 -9.65 -5.72
CA ALA A 266 15.02 -9.94 -6.20
C ALA A 266 14.72 -11.44 -6.17
N VAL A 267 15.68 -12.28 -6.57
CA VAL A 267 15.59 -13.74 -6.45
C VAL A 267 15.59 -14.16 -4.99
N ALA A 268 16.42 -13.56 -4.13
CA ALA A 268 16.43 -13.86 -2.69
C ALA A 268 15.13 -13.41 -2.02
N GLY A 269 14.61 -12.23 -2.34
CA GLY A 269 13.33 -11.73 -1.84
C GLY A 269 12.16 -12.59 -2.34
N GLY A 270 12.19 -12.99 -3.62
CA GLY A 270 11.23 -13.94 -4.20
C GLY A 270 11.31 -15.32 -3.56
N ALA A 271 12.52 -15.85 -3.33
CA ALA A 271 12.75 -17.12 -2.65
C ALA A 271 12.28 -17.05 -1.19
N LEU A 272 12.51 -15.93 -0.51
CA LEU A 272 12.07 -15.71 0.86
C LEU A 272 10.54 -15.57 0.94
N LEU A 273 9.90 -14.95 -0.06
CA LEU A 273 8.44 -14.94 -0.23
C LEU A 273 7.88 -16.33 -0.50
N LEU A 274 8.53 -17.13 -1.34
CA LEU A 274 8.12 -18.51 -1.62
C LEU A 274 8.27 -19.41 -0.39
N LEU A 275 9.39 -19.28 0.33
CA LEU A 275 9.65 -19.99 1.57
C LEU A 275 8.63 -19.58 2.65
N ALA A 276 8.37 -18.28 2.79
CA ALA A 276 7.35 -17.75 3.66
C ALA A 276 5.96 -18.33 3.33
N THR A 277 5.57 -18.26 2.05
CA THR A 277 4.30 -18.82 1.55
C THR A 277 4.19 -20.31 1.87
N TRP A 278 5.25 -21.08 1.64
CA TRP A 278 5.31 -22.50 2.00
C TRP A 278 5.12 -22.70 3.50
N VAL A 279 5.81 -21.93 4.35
CA VAL A 279 5.66 -22.01 5.81
C VAL A 279 4.23 -21.70 6.27
N ALA A 280 3.54 -20.66 5.76
CA ALA A 280 2.14 -20.42 6.20
C ALA A 280 1.15 -21.47 5.70
N LEU A 281 1.42 -22.11 4.56
CA LEU A 281 0.57 -23.19 4.06
C LEU A 281 0.77 -24.47 4.86
N SER A 282 2.02 -24.79 5.19
CA SER A 282 2.41 -26.05 5.83
C SER A 282 2.41 -26.00 7.35
N PHE A 283 2.61 -24.84 7.96
CA PHE A 283 2.70 -24.71 9.41
C PHE A 283 1.38 -24.21 9.99
N GLY A 284 0.84 -24.95 10.94
CA GLY A 284 -0.44 -24.65 11.59
C GLY A 284 -0.42 -25.01 13.05
N ARG A 285 -1.44 -24.57 13.77
CA ARG A 285 -1.68 -25.03 15.13
C ARG A 285 -3.08 -25.64 15.18
N ASP A 286 -3.11 -26.90 15.58
CA ASP A 286 -4.32 -27.70 15.77
C ASP A 286 -4.68 -27.78 17.26
N ALA A 287 -5.81 -28.40 17.61
CA ALA A 287 -6.31 -28.51 18.98
C ALA A 287 -5.31 -29.17 19.96
N HIS A 288 -4.30 -29.89 19.46
CA HIS A 288 -3.31 -30.62 20.27
C HIS A 288 -1.90 -30.03 20.22
N GLY A 289 -1.69 -28.91 19.52
CA GLY A 289 -0.39 -28.24 19.48
C GLY A 289 0.02 -27.79 18.08
N TRP A 290 1.31 -27.45 17.93
CA TRP A 290 1.89 -27.04 16.66
C TRP A 290 2.06 -28.25 15.76
N THR A 291 1.44 -28.22 14.59
CA THR A 291 1.49 -29.31 13.63
C THR A 291 1.85 -28.79 12.26
N TRP A 292 2.76 -29.51 11.61
CA TRP A 292 2.99 -29.33 10.19
C TRP A 292 1.86 -30.06 9.46
N ALA A 293 0.94 -29.30 8.86
CA ALA A 293 -0.10 -29.85 8.01
C ALA A 293 0.57 -30.55 6.83
N SER A 294 0.36 -31.87 6.72
CA SER A 294 0.89 -32.72 5.65
C SER A 294 -0.15 -33.76 5.26
N GLY A 295 -0.19 -34.14 3.98
CA GLY A 295 -1.20 -35.08 3.45
C GLY A 295 -2.61 -34.49 3.35
N THR A 296 -3.62 -35.25 3.76
CA THR A 296 -5.06 -34.90 3.65
C THR A 296 -5.45 -33.66 4.44
N LEU A 297 -4.81 -33.42 5.58
CA LEU A 297 -5.05 -32.25 6.44
C LEU A 297 -4.57 -30.95 5.78
N LEU A 298 -3.54 -31.02 4.92
CA LEU A 298 -3.12 -29.90 4.09
C LEU A 298 -4.16 -29.65 2.97
N GLU A 299 -4.66 -30.70 2.33
CA GLU A 299 -5.67 -30.61 1.25
C GLU A 299 -6.99 -30.01 1.74
N GLU A 300 -7.43 -30.31 2.96
CA GLU A 300 -8.64 -29.73 3.56
C GLU A 300 -8.46 -28.27 3.97
N LEU A 301 -7.25 -27.87 4.41
CA LEU A 301 -6.95 -26.50 4.82
C LEU A 301 -6.60 -25.57 3.64
N MET A 302 -6.14 -26.13 2.52
CA MET A 302 -5.67 -25.37 1.35
C MET A 302 -6.72 -24.40 0.79
N PRO A 303 -8.00 -24.79 0.63
CA PRO A 303 -9.05 -23.91 0.08
C PRO A 303 -9.29 -22.65 0.93
N TRP A 304 -9.03 -22.73 2.24
CA TRP A 304 -9.25 -21.63 3.18
C TRP A 304 -8.00 -20.77 3.39
N ARG A 305 -6.80 -21.36 3.32
CA ARG A 305 -5.53 -20.63 3.51
C ARG A 305 -5.08 -19.89 2.24
N TRP A 306 -5.30 -20.48 1.08
CA TRP A 306 -4.78 -19.98 -0.18
C TRP A 306 -5.36 -18.62 -0.62
N PRO A 307 -6.69 -18.39 -0.57
CA PRO A 307 -7.27 -17.11 -0.97
C PRO A 307 -6.75 -15.95 -0.13
N ARG A 308 -6.61 -16.17 1.18
CA ARG A 308 -6.14 -15.15 2.12
C ARG A 308 -4.67 -14.79 1.91
N ILE A 309 -3.80 -15.77 1.73
CA ILE A 309 -2.38 -15.54 1.45
C ILE A 309 -2.21 -14.77 0.14
N LEU A 310 -2.91 -15.18 -0.92
CA LEU A 310 -2.85 -14.47 -2.21
C LEU A 310 -3.39 -13.04 -2.10
N ALA A 311 -4.49 -12.83 -1.38
CA ALA A 311 -5.03 -11.49 -1.16
C ALA A 311 -4.05 -10.61 -0.39
N ALA A 312 -3.39 -11.13 0.66
CA ALA A 312 -2.37 -10.41 1.41
C ALA A 312 -1.16 -10.05 0.55
N LEU A 313 -0.70 -10.98 -0.29
CA LEU A 313 0.40 -10.72 -1.22
C LEU A 313 0.01 -9.66 -2.25
N MET A 314 -1.13 -9.80 -2.92
CA MET A 314 -1.59 -8.82 -3.91
C MET A 314 -1.80 -7.44 -3.30
N ALA A 315 -2.41 -7.38 -2.12
CA ALA A 315 -2.62 -6.13 -1.39
C ALA A 315 -1.29 -5.46 -1.02
N GLY A 316 -0.31 -6.24 -0.56
CA GLY A 316 1.00 -5.70 -0.20
C GLY A 316 1.85 -5.31 -1.41
N VAL A 317 1.64 -5.90 -2.60
CA VAL A 317 2.25 -5.43 -3.86
C VAL A 317 1.65 -4.08 -4.28
N MET A 318 0.37 -3.83 -3.99
CA MET A 318 -0.31 -2.57 -4.34
C MET A 318 0.04 -1.40 -3.40
N LEU A 319 0.51 -1.69 -2.19
CA LEU A 319 0.96 -0.70 -1.18
C LEU A 319 2.35 -0.15 -1.46
#